data_AF-A0A8S9LQD7-F1
#
_entry.id   AF-A0A8S9LQD7-F1
#
_cell.length_a   1.000
_cell.length_b   1.000
_cell.length_c   1.000
_cell.angle_alpha   90.00
_cell.angle_beta   90.00
_cell.angle_gamma   90.00
#
_symmetry.space_group_name_H-M   'P 1'
#
loop_
_entity.id
_entity.type
_entity.pdbx_description
1 polymer ?
#
loop_
_entity_poly.entity_id
_entity_poly.type
_entity_poly.pdbx_seq_one_letter_code
_entity_poly.pdbx_strand_id
1 'polypeptide(L)'
;MWAMYVVEANPGCPSEFELSFVLTAASTMVPHLIGRYCMTNHAQKRNYEPMTFSRLEMPYVVEHPGCSAVVALMLLEMHAVGKDVNAVKFTEEQARAAGENYAIEALHLCQAVPIPSAQ
;
A
#
# COMPACT_ATOMS: atom_id res chain seq x y z
N MET A 1 4.79 8.34 17.66
CA MET A 1 5.12 6.90 17.59
C MET A 1 4.84 6.44 16.18
N TRP A 2 5.75 5.70 15.54
CA TRP A 2 5.54 5.20 14.18
C TRP A 2 4.74 3.90 14.25
N ALA A 3 3.70 3.78 13.44
CA ALA A 3 2.81 2.63 13.41
C ALA A 3 2.55 2.21 11.95
N MET A 4 2.13 0.96 11.77
CA MET A 4 1.63 0.47 10.50
C MET A 4 0.10 0.45 10.52
N TYR A 5 -0.51 1.12 9.57
CA TYR A 5 -1.96 1.07 9.38
C TYR A 5 -2.27 0.16 8.21
N VAL A 6 -3.08 -0.85 8.45
CA VAL A 6 -3.48 -1.82 7.43
C VAL A 6 -4.80 -1.36 6.86
N VAL A 7 -4.79 -1.07 5.58
CA VAL A 7 -5.97 -0.74 4.80
C VAL A 7 -6.33 -1.98 3.99
N GLU A 8 -7.53 -2.50 4.21
CA GLU A 8 -8.02 -3.67 3.49
C GLU A 8 -9.44 -3.43 3.01
N ALA A 9 -9.73 -3.87 1.79
CA ALA A 9 -11.08 -3.78 1.26
C ALA A 9 -11.85 -5.10 1.40
N ASN A 10 -11.26 -6.15 1.98
CA ASN A 10 -11.94 -7.42 2.17
C ASN A 10 -11.52 -8.04 3.51
N PRO A 11 -12.19 -7.72 4.62
CA PRO A 11 -11.77 -8.15 5.95
C PRO A 11 -11.83 -9.67 6.18
N GLY A 12 -12.50 -10.41 5.28
CA GLY A 12 -12.59 -11.87 5.31
C GLY A 12 -11.49 -12.59 4.52
N CYS A 13 -10.66 -11.89 3.75
CA CYS A 13 -9.62 -12.50 2.93
C CYS A 13 -8.46 -11.51 2.69
N PRO A 14 -7.24 -11.79 3.19
CA PRO A 14 -6.78 -13.04 3.83
C PRO A 14 -7.35 -13.23 5.26
N SER A 15 -7.21 -14.44 5.82
CA SER A 15 -7.62 -14.70 7.20
C SER A 15 -6.82 -13.86 8.20
N GLU A 16 -7.39 -13.63 9.39
CA GLU A 16 -6.71 -12.88 10.45
C GLU A 16 -5.35 -13.49 10.84
N PHE A 17 -5.26 -14.83 10.82
CA PHE A 17 -4.03 -15.56 11.10
C PHE A 17 -2.95 -15.28 10.05
N GLU A 18 -3.29 -15.40 8.76
CA GLU A 18 -2.37 -15.14 7.65
C GLU A 18 -1.90 -13.68 7.64
N LEU A 19 -2.84 -12.76 7.85
CA LEU A 19 -2.54 -11.33 7.92
C LEU A 19 -1.60 -11.02 9.09
N SER A 20 -1.90 -11.54 10.29
CA SER A 20 -1.08 -11.33 11.49
C SER A 20 0.33 -11.90 11.32
N PHE A 21 0.47 -13.06 10.68
CA PHE A 21 1.77 -13.67 10.40
C PHE A 21 2.64 -12.75 9.53
N VAL A 22 2.09 -12.26 8.42
CA VAL A 22 2.81 -11.36 7.50
C VAL A 22 3.14 -10.02 8.18
N LEU A 23 2.18 -9.43 8.88
CA LEU A 23 2.38 -8.14 9.56
C LEU A 23 3.37 -8.22 10.70
N THR A 24 3.43 -9.33 11.44
CA THR A 24 4.43 -9.54 12.49
C THR A 24 5.84 -9.52 11.92
N ALA A 25 6.07 -10.23 10.81
CA ALA A 25 7.35 -10.21 10.12
C ALA A 25 7.72 -8.80 9.63
N ALA A 26 6.78 -8.11 8.98
CA ALA A 26 6.98 -6.75 8.50
C ALA A 26 7.23 -5.75 9.65
N SER A 27 6.50 -5.87 10.77
CA SER A 27 6.61 -4.99 11.94
C SER A 27 8.01 -5.01 12.55
N THR A 28 8.67 -6.17 12.49
CA THR A 28 10.06 -6.35 12.93
C THR A 28 11.03 -5.82 11.89
N MET A 29 10.84 -6.19 10.61
CA MET A 29 11.80 -5.89 9.55
C MET A 29 11.86 -4.40 9.17
N VAL A 30 10.72 -3.73 9.04
CA VAL A 30 10.64 -2.37 8.47
C VAL A 30 11.42 -1.33 9.31
N PRO A 31 11.38 -1.33 10.67
CA PRO A 31 12.27 -0.50 11.49
C PRO A 31 13.75 -0.66 11.17
N HIS A 32 14.23 -1.89 10.92
CA HIS A 32 15.63 -2.14 10.54
C HIS A 32 15.94 -1.57 9.15
N LEU A 33 15.04 -1.74 8.18
CA LEU A 33 15.18 -1.17 6.84
C LEU A 33 15.23 0.37 6.89
N ILE A 34 14.32 0.98 7.64
CA ILE A 34 14.29 2.44 7.86
C ILE A 34 15.58 2.91 8.52
N GLY A 35 16.01 2.26 9.61
CA GLY A 35 17.23 2.66 10.31
C GLY A 35 18.50 2.53 9.46
N ARG A 36 18.52 1.58 8.50
CA ARG A 36 19.66 1.35 7.61
C ARG A 36 19.67 2.28 6.38
N TYR A 37 18.51 2.55 5.79
CA TYR A 37 18.41 3.22 4.49
C TYR A 37 17.82 4.63 4.54
N CYS A 38 17.13 5.02 5.63
CA CYS A 38 16.62 6.38 5.79
C CYS A 38 17.60 7.22 6.61
N MET A 39 18.15 8.26 5.98
CA MET A 39 19.15 9.17 6.59
C MET A 39 18.55 10.25 7.51
N THR A 40 17.30 10.09 7.98
CA THR A 40 16.66 11.11 8.83
C THR A 40 17.02 10.89 10.30
N ASN A 41 17.21 11.98 11.05
CA ASN A 41 17.51 11.94 12.49
C ASN A 41 16.45 11.19 13.32
N HIS A 42 15.21 11.10 12.82
CA HIS A 42 14.13 10.37 13.46
C HIS A 42 14.21 8.85 13.21
N ALA A 43 14.72 8.42 12.06
CA ALA A 43 14.87 7.00 11.71
C ALA A 43 15.92 6.30 12.57
N GLN A 44 17.05 6.97 12.83
CA GLN A 44 18.16 6.38 13.60
C GLN A 44 17.88 6.26 15.12
N LYS A 45 16.89 6.97 15.65
CA LYS A 45 16.52 6.96 17.08
C LYS A 45 15.61 5.79 17.48
N ARG A 46 15.28 4.90 16.55
CA ARG A 46 14.17 3.96 16.71
C ARG A 46 14.50 2.71 17.54
N ASN A 47 15.75 2.51 17.94
CA ASN A 47 16.23 1.33 18.66
C ASN A 47 15.80 -0.02 18.04
N TYR A 48 15.36 -0.01 16.78
CA TYR A 48 14.82 -1.15 16.04
C TYR A 48 13.59 -1.83 16.64
N GLU A 49 12.87 -1.17 17.55
CA GLU A 49 11.66 -1.72 18.15
C GLU A 49 10.59 -2.03 17.09
N PRO A 50 9.88 -3.18 17.20
CA PRO A 50 8.81 -3.53 16.29
C PRO A 50 7.73 -2.43 16.20
N MET A 51 7.19 -2.22 15.00
CA MET A 51 6.07 -1.30 14.84
C MET A 51 4.79 -1.89 15.44
N THR A 52 4.03 -1.09 16.17
CA THR A 52 2.63 -1.41 16.43
C THR A 52 1.85 -1.34 15.11
N PHE A 53 0.89 -2.23 14.91
CA PHE A 53 0.02 -2.21 13.75
C PHE A 53 -1.45 -2.34 14.12
N SER A 54 -2.32 -1.71 13.34
CA SER A 54 -3.77 -1.75 13.51
C SER A 54 -4.47 -1.78 12.16
N ARG A 55 -5.55 -2.55 12.09
CA ARG A 55 -6.46 -2.56 10.93
C ARG A 55 -7.34 -1.32 11.00
N LEU A 56 -7.42 -0.59 9.89
CA LEU A 56 -8.38 0.49 9.76
C LEU A 56 -9.74 -0.12 9.40
N GLU A 57 -10.78 0.31 10.11
CA GLU A 57 -12.15 -0.07 9.77
C GLU A 57 -12.55 0.61 8.46
N MET A 58 -12.51 -0.15 7.36
CA MET A 58 -12.89 0.37 6.05
C MET A 58 -14.43 0.36 5.91
N PRO A 59 -15.05 1.43 5.40
CA PRO A 59 -16.50 1.56 5.34
C PRO A 59 -17.16 0.74 4.22
N TYR A 60 -16.37 0.01 3.44
CA TYR A 60 -16.85 -0.73 2.28
C TYR A 60 -15.97 -1.95 2.01
N VAL A 61 -16.62 -2.98 1.47
CA VAL A 61 -15.95 -4.17 0.95
C VAL A 61 -15.83 -4.03 -0.56
N VAL A 62 -14.66 -4.34 -1.12
CA VAL A 62 -14.49 -4.52 -2.56
C VAL A 62 -14.98 -5.92 -2.89
N GLU A 63 -16.17 -6.00 -3.45
CA GLU A 63 -16.86 -7.25 -3.77
C GLU A 63 -16.18 -8.03 -4.92
N HIS A 64 -15.21 -7.41 -5.62
CA HIS A 64 -14.56 -7.98 -6.80
C HIS A 64 -13.08 -8.32 -6.54
N PRO A 65 -12.73 -9.61 -6.41
CA PRO A 65 -11.36 -10.05 -6.13
C PRO A 65 -10.31 -9.51 -7.10
N GLY A 66 -10.69 -9.34 -8.39
CA GLY A 66 -9.80 -8.85 -9.45
C GLY A 66 -9.40 -7.38 -9.33
N CYS A 67 -10.09 -6.58 -8.52
CA CYS A 67 -9.80 -5.14 -8.37
C CYS A 67 -9.00 -4.81 -7.10
N SER A 68 -8.66 -5.81 -6.27
CA SER A 68 -8.06 -5.61 -4.94
C SER A 68 -6.75 -4.79 -4.98
N ALA A 69 -5.87 -5.08 -5.94
CA ALA A 69 -4.61 -4.36 -6.10
C ALA A 69 -4.82 -2.90 -6.52
N VAL A 70 -5.77 -2.63 -7.42
CA VAL A 70 -6.07 -1.28 -7.89
C VAL A 70 -6.67 -0.45 -6.76
N VAL A 71 -7.58 -1.02 -5.98
CA VAL A 71 -8.18 -0.32 -4.84
C VAL A 71 -7.15 -0.04 -3.75
N ALA A 72 -6.20 -0.95 -3.50
CA ALA A 72 -5.09 -0.69 -2.60
C ALA A 72 -4.25 0.53 -3.04
N LEU A 73 -3.96 0.64 -4.34
CA LEU A 73 -3.25 1.82 -4.89
C LEU A 73 -4.07 3.11 -4.72
N MET A 74 -5.35 3.09 -5.07
CA MET A 74 -6.23 4.25 -4.92
C MET A 74 -6.31 4.73 -3.46
N LEU A 75 -6.36 3.80 -2.50
CA LEU A 75 -6.35 4.10 -1.08
C LEU A 75 -5.03 4.73 -0.61
N LEU A 76 -3.89 4.22 -1.11
CA LEU A 76 -2.57 4.81 -0.84
C LEU A 76 -2.47 6.24 -1.40
N GLU A 77 -2.95 6.48 -2.62
CA GLU A 77 -2.95 7.81 -3.24
C GLU A 77 -3.83 8.79 -2.47
N MET A 78 -5.03 8.38 -2.08
CA MET A 78 -5.93 9.16 -1.24
C MET A 78 -5.25 9.58 0.06
N HIS A 79 -4.59 8.64 0.74
CA HIS A 79 -3.83 8.93 1.94
C HIS A 79 -2.66 9.89 1.66
N ALA A 80 -1.93 9.69 0.55
CA ALA A 80 -0.79 10.53 0.17
C ALA A 80 -1.17 12.00 -0.09
N VAL A 81 -2.38 12.26 -0.60
CA VAL A 81 -2.92 13.62 -0.79
C VAL A 81 -3.69 14.16 0.43
N GLY A 82 -3.61 13.48 1.58
CA GLY A 82 -4.25 13.90 2.83
C GLY A 82 -5.77 13.79 2.84
N LYS A 83 -6.35 13.00 1.93
CA LYS A 83 -7.79 12.71 1.95
C LYS A 83 -8.09 11.56 2.91
N ASP A 84 -9.26 11.63 3.54
CA ASP A 84 -9.74 10.59 4.41
C ASP A 84 -10.13 9.35 3.60
N VAL A 85 -9.43 8.24 3.86
CA VAL A 85 -9.67 6.93 3.24
C VAL A 85 -11.01 6.32 3.68
N ASN A 86 -11.57 6.76 4.81
CA ASN A 86 -12.87 6.31 5.32
C ASN A 86 -14.05 7.11 4.73
N ALA A 87 -13.79 8.20 4.01
CA ALA A 87 -14.86 9.03 3.46
C ALA A 87 -15.30 8.61 2.05
N VAL A 88 -14.61 7.67 1.42
CA VAL A 88 -14.79 7.34 0.00
C VAL A 88 -15.15 5.88 -0.16
N LYS A 89 -16.18 5.60 -0.97
CA LYS A 89 -16.53 4.25 -1.43
C LYS A 89 -16.26 4.19 -2.92
N PHE A 90 -15.44 3.24 -3.35
CA PHE A 90 -15.18 3.01 -4.77
C PHE A 90 -16.19 2.02 -5.35
N THR A 91 -16.75 2.35 -6.52
CA THR A 91 -17.54 1.39 -7.31
C THR A 91 -16.63 0.49 -8.15
N GLU A 92 -17.17 -0.61 -8.66
CA GLU A 92 -16.43 -1.49 -9.57
C GLU A 92 -15.97 -0.74 -10.83
N GLU A 93 -16.84 0.10 -11.40
CA GLU A 93 -16.53 0.88 -12.59
C GLU A 93 -15.40 1.87 -12.34
N GLN A 94 -15.38 2.50 -11.16
CA GLN A 94 -14.30 3.40 -10.76
C GLN A 94 -12.98 2.65 -10.59
N ALA A 95 -13.01 1.47 -9.96
CA ALA A 95 -11.82 0.64 -9.80
C ALA A 95 -11.29 0.14 -11.15
N ARG A 96 -12.17 -0.26 -12.08
CA ARG A 96 -11.77 -0.68 -13.43
C ARG A 96 -11.16 0.46 -14.23
N ALA A 97 -11.81 1.63 -14.23
CA ALA A 97 -11.30 2.81 -14.90
C ALA A 97 -9.94 3.27 -14.33
N ALA A 98 -9.76 3.20 -13.00
CA ALA A 98 -8.46 3.48 -12.38
C ALA A 98 -7.39 2.48 -12.83
N GLY A 99 -7.71 1.18 -12.92
CA GLY A 99 -6.80 0.15 -13.41
C GLY A 99 -6.34 0.39 -14.85
N GLU A 100 -7.27 0.76 -15.73
CA GLU A 100 -6.98 1.13 -17.12
C GLU A 100 -6.06 2.36 -17.20
N ASN A 101 -6.36 3.40 -16.41
CA ASN A 101 -5.53 4.61 -16.35
C ASN A 101 -4.11 4.31 -15.85
N TYR A 102 -3.97 3.52 -14.78
CA TYR A 102 -2.65 3.10 -14.29
C TYR A 102 -1.86 2.32 -15.35
N ALA A 103 -2.51 1.45 -16.11
CA ALA A 103 -1.86 0.69 -17.17
C ALA A 103 -1.37 1.60 -18.31
N ILE A 104 -2.16 2.60 -18.70
CA ILE A 104 -1.78 3.59 -19.72
C ILE A 104 -0.56 4.40 -19.26
N GLU A 105 -0.60 4.96 -18.04
CA GLU A 105 0.51 5.73 -17.48
C GLU A 105 1.80 4.88 -17.37
N ALA A 106 1.68 3.64 -16.91
CA ALA A 106 2.81 2.71 -16.84
C ALA A 106 3.40 2.42 -18.24
N LEU A 107 2.56 2.26 -19.27
CA LEU A 107 3.02 2.05 -20.63
C LEU A 107 3.79 3.27 -21.16
N HIS A 108 3.31 4.49 -20.92
CA HIS A 108 4.01 5.72 -21.30
C HIS A 108 5.40 5.82 -20.67
N LEU A 109 5.53 5.44 -19.38
CA LEU A 109 6.82 5.41 -18.69
C LEU A 109 7.78 4.39 -19.31
N CYS A 110 7.29 3.21 -19.69
CA CYS A 110 8.09 2.18 -20.34
C CYS A 110 8.56 2.58 -21.75
N GLN A 111 7.73 3.28 -22.51
CA GLN A 111 8.06 3.75 -23.86
C GLN A 111 9.09 4.89 -23.87
N ALA A 112 9.28 5.59 -22.75
CA ALA A 112 10.24 6.67 -22.60
C ALA A 112 11.70 6.20 -22.41
N VAL A 113 11.95 4.89 -22.31
CA VAL A 113 13.31 4.33 -22.18
C VAL A 113 13.77 3.76 -23.54
N PRO A 114 14.65 4.44 -24.28
CA PRO A 114 15.35 3.79 -25.39
C PRO A 114 16.20 2.66 -24.81
N ILE A 115 15.99 1.43 -25.27
CA ILE A 115 16.92 0.33 -25.00
C ILE A 115 18.25 0.75 -25.65
N PRO A 116 19.36 0.86 -24.89
CA PRO A 116 20.66 1.11 -25.50
C PRO A 116 20.92 -0.02 -26.49
N SER A 117 21.10 0.32 -27.77
CA SER A 117 21.56 -0.65 -28.76
C SER A 117 22.89 -1.20 -28.27
N ALA A 118 22.95 -2.51 -28.00
CA ALA A 118 24.20 -3.18 -27.68
C ALA A 118 25.20 -2.88 -28.80
N GLN A 119 26.27 -2.16 -28.47
CA GLN A 119 27.46 -2.03 -29.32
C GLN A 119 28.37 -3.22 -29.08
#